data_AF-A0A6P5KA24-F1
#
_entry.id   AF-A0A6P5KA24-F1
#
_cell.length_a   1.000
_cell.length_b   1.000
_cell.length_c   1.000
_cell.angle_alpha   90.00
_cell.angle_beta   90.00
_cell.angle_gamma   90.00
#
_symmetry.space_group_name_H-M   'P 1'
#
loop_
_entity.id
_entity.type
_entity.pdbx_description
1 polymer ?
#
loop_
_entity_poly.entity_id
_entity_poly.type
_entity_poly.pdbx_seq_one_letter_code
_entity_poly.pdbx_strand_id
1 'polypeptide(L)'
;MSRVKAKKPSLCTCELLTKEIISKSLSILRAVVTSCYGPSGRLKQLHNGVGGSVCTTSSSSLLFSNLSVTHPILKILTTSVQNHVSRFSDCGLFTAILCFNLVEHFQRLNLSTATVIKISKHLLSLCTDYLNSESCGCRISVDFSNMKTLLCLVQSILTSKPACLLNKKETDHISTLILKAFLLTIPEKAKDHAVLGKSIIVPLKDERVMNSAVLPGIVIEMPEVQLIRKFPIKKLPSDALKVALFCMSMSGDISEPGEGTLVISYGVSLESAVLDQLLNLGNRLITDHVDIVVCQKVIHPALKQYFHQHHIITIDRVGISLMEPLCEMTGAQTIGSLSFISPTSYGYVKDLCSTNFGSKHYFHLIPNDSTVCSLLLCNRNETAWNELKLACQTALHVLQLTIRKPLALLGGGCTETHLASFIRHKPEKMCGQKRGCEEKLIQAQLSQSSATEAAATHKASQPRPPEASRLQE
;
A
#
# COMPACT_ATOMS: atom_id res chain seq x y z
N MET A 1 -44.38 4.67 -38.88
CA MET A 1 -44.73 5.81 -37.99
C MET A 1 -44.16 5.57 -36.60
N SER A 2 -43.02 6.17 -36.26
CA SER A 2 -42.43 6.11 -34.92
C SER A 2 -43.19 7.07 -33.98
N ARG A 3 -43.89 6.54 -32.99
CA ARG A 3 -44.55 7.35 -31.96
C ARG A 3 -43.48 7.99 -31.07
N VAL A 4 -43.26 9.29 -31.24
CA VAL A 4 -42.51 10.13 -30.30
C VAL A 4 -43.29 10.18 -28.98
N LYS A 5 -42.81 9.47 -27.95
CA LYS A 5 -43.34 9.58 -26.59
C LYS A 5 -42.75 10.83 -25.95
N ALA A 6 -43.61 11.71 -25.42
CA ALA A 6 -43.19 12.88 -24.66
C ALA A 6 -42.27 12.46 -23.49
N LYS A 7 -41.13 13.14 -23.37
CA LYS A 7 -40.12 12.89 -22.33
C LYS A 7 -40.76 13.15 -20.97
N LYS A 8 -40.96 12.10 -20.15
CA LYS A 8 -41.47 12.26 -18.79
C LYS A 8 -40.50 13.14 -17.99
N PRO A 9 -40.98 14.08 -17.17
CA PRO A 9 -40.12 14.90 -16.33
C PRO A 9 -39.35 13.99 -15.37
N SER A 10 -38.08 14.33 -15.10
CA SER A 10 -37.26 13.63 -14.13
C SER A 10 -37.87 13.78 -12.74
N LEU A 11 -38.48 12.70 -12.23
CA LEU A 11 -38.91 12.58 -10.84
C LEU A 11 -37.66 12.56 -9.96
N CYS A 12 -37.37 13.68 -9.28
CA CYS A 12 -36.42 13.70 -8.20
C CYS A 12 -37.10 13.12 -6.96
N THR A 13 -37.01 11.80 -6.77
CA THR A 13 -37.39 11.19 -5.49
C THR A 13 -36.31 11.56 -4.47
N CYS A 14 -36.57 12.58 -3.66
CA CYS A 14 -35.84 12.82 -2.43
C CYS A 14 -36.14 11.66 -1.48
N GLU A 15 -35.47 10.53 -1.66
CA GLU A 15 -35.56 9.42 -0.72
C GLU A 15 -34.89 9.87 0.58
N LEU A 16 -35.71 10.21 1.57
CA LEU A 16 -35.22 10.53 2.90
C LEU A 16 -34.46 9.33 3.47
N LEU A 17 -33.38 9.63 4.21
CA LEU A 17 -32.60 8.71 5.06
C LEU A 17 -33.46 7.89 6.04
N THR A 18 -34.73 8.24 6.22
CA THR A 18 -35.71 7.56 7.09
C THR A 18 -36.34 6.31 6.48
N LYS A 19 -36.09 5.98 5.21
CA LYS A 19 -36.53 4.70 4.66
C LYS A 19 -35.86 3.54 5.42
N GLU A 20 -36.66 2.59 5.92
CA GLU A 20 -36.21 1.39 6.64
C GLU A 20 -35.12 0.63 5.88
N ILE A 21 -35.21 0.63 4.54
CA ILE A 21 -34.23 0.00 3.65
C ILE A 21 -32.82 0.56 3.88
N ILE A 22 -32.69 1.89 3.98
CA ILE A 22 -31.39 2.57 4.14
C ILE A 22 -30.82 2.28 5.53
N SER A 23 -31.67 2.35 6.56
CA SER A 23 -31.29 2.03 7.94
C SER A 23 -30.83 0.57 8.06
N LYS A 24 -31.54 -0.37 7.44
CA LYS A 24 -31.17 -1.79 7.41
C LYS A 24 -29.85 -2.01 6.67
N SER A 25 -29.65 -1.38 5.51
CA SER A 25 -28.39 -1.51 4.77
C SER A 25 -27.20 -0.88 5.53
N LEU A 26 -27.40 0.25 6.20
CA LEU A 26 -26.40 0.85 7.10
C LEU A 26 -26.04 -0.09 8.25
N SER A 27 -27.04 -0.69 8.90
CA SER A 27 -26.84 -1.64 9.99
C SER A 27 -26.08 -2.89 9.54
N ILE A 28 -26.41 -3.45 8.38
CA ILE A 28 -25.69 -4.60 7.80
C ILE A 28 -24.23 -4.24 7.55
N LEU A 29 -23.95 -3.11 6.88
CA LEU A 29 -22.59 -2.71 6.58
C LEU A 29 -21.79 -2.40 7.86
N ARG A 30 -22.42 -1.77 8.86
CA ARG A 30 -21.84 -1.56 10.18
C ARG A 30 -21.47 -2.89 10.83
N ALA A 31 -22.35 -3.89 10.80
CA ALA A 31 -22.08 -5.22 11.36
C ALA A 31 -20.90 -5.90 10.67
N VAL A 32 -20.81 -5.80 9.34
CA VAL A 32 -19.68 -6.32 8.56
C VAL A 32 -18.38 -5.68 9.01
N VAL A 33 -18.30 -4.35 9.04
CA VAL A 33 -17.08 -3.61 9.43
C VAL A 33 -16.71 -3.84 10.89
N THR A 34 -17.69 -3.79 11.80
CA THR A 34 -17.47 -3.99 13.24
C THR A 34 -16.92 -5.38 13.51
N SER A 35 -17.40 -6.39 12.79
CA SER A 35 -16.89 -7.76 12.94
C SER A 35 -15.45 -7.95 12.46
N CYS A 36 -14.87 -7.02 11.70
CA CYS A 36 -13.45 -7.02 11.30
C CYS A 36 -12.54 -6.25 12.25
N TYR A 37 -13.10 -5.53 13.21
CA TYR A 37 -12.35 -4.53 13.96
C TYR A 37 -11.45 -5.16 15.04
N GLY A 38 -10.20 -4.69 15.08
CA GLY A 38 -9.21 -5.06 16.11
C GLY A 38 -8.48 -6.39 15.86
N PRO A 39 -7.55 -6.76 16.77
CA PRO A 39 -6.67 -7.94 16.61
C PRO A 39 -7.42 -9.29 16.55
N SER A 40 -8.59 -9.37 17.17
CA SER A 40 -9.48 -10.53 17.14
C SER A 40 -10.64 -10.38 16.15
N GLY A 41 -10.51 -9.45 15.19
CA GLY A 41 -11.46 -9.28 14.10
C GLY A 41 -11.59 -10.53 13.24
N ARG A 42 -12.81 -10.77 12.76
CA ARG A 42 -13.13 -11.86 11.83
C ARG A 42 -12.68 -11.51 10.41
N LEU A 43 -12.16 -12.52 9.72
CA LEU A 43 -11.79 -12.41 8.31
C LEU A 43 -13.04 -12.30 7.43
N LYS A 44 -12.91 -11.59 6.31
CA LYS A 44 -13.93 -11.49 5.27
C LYS A 44 -13.44 -12.13 4.00
N GLN A 45 -14.22 -13.08 3.52
CA GLN A 45 -14.01 -13.74 2.27
C GLN A 45 -14.91 -13.08 1.23
N LEU A 46 -14.31 -12.36 0.29
CA LEU A 46 -14.98 -11.57 -0.73
C LEU A 46 -14.90 -12.32 -2.05
N HIS A 47 -16.06 -12.59 -2.61
CA HIS A 47 -16.24 -13.25 -3.90
C HIS A 47 -16.71 -12.23 -4.93
N ASN A 48 -16.06 -12.20 -6.09
CA ASN A 48 -16.53 -11.41 -7.21
C ASN A 48 -17.67 -12.15 -7.95
N GLY A 49 -18.60 -11.40 -8.53
CA GLY A 49 -19.74 -12.00 -9.26
C GLY A 49 -19.38 -12.61 -10.62
N VAL A 50 -18.14 -12.39 -11.09
CA VAL A 50 -17.66 -12.80 -12.42
C VAL A 50 -16.84 -14.11 -12.35
N GLY A 51 -16.60 -14.64 -11.15
CA GLY A 51 -15.66 -15.73 -10.92
C GLY A 51 -14.20 -15.26 -10.89
N GLY A 52 -13.33 -16.04 -10.25
CA GLY A 52 -11.90 -15.73 -10.09
C GLY A 52 -11.38 -15.95 -8.68
N SER A 53 -10.25 -15.31 -8.36
CA SER A 53 -9.57 -15.44 -7.07
C SER A 53 -10.42 -14.86 -5.94
N VAL A 54 -10.60 -15.66 -4.89
CA VAL A 54 -11.28 -15.23 -3.67
C VAL A 54 -10.35 -14.36 -2.83
N CYS A 55 -10.79 -13.16 -2.46
CA CYS A 55 -10.02 -12.28 -1.58
C CYS A 55 -10.41 -12.53 -0.12
N THR A 56 -9.49 -13.06 0.68
CA THR A 56 -9.68 -13.15 2.14
C THR A 56 -8.93 -12.01 2.81
N THR A 57 -9.65 -11.15 3.53
CA THR A 57 -9.05 -9.95 4.11
C THR A 57 -9.60 -9.58 5.49
N SER A 58 -8.74 -8.97 6.30
CA SER A 58 -9.08 -8.23 7.54
C SER A 58 -8.84 -6.72 7.40
N SER A 59 -8.31 -6.27 6.27
CA SER A 59 -7.89 -4.90 6.04
C SER A 59 -8.99 -4.03 5.42
N SER A 60 -9.13 -2.79 5.89
CA SER A 60 -10.12 -1.84 5.36
C SER A 60 -9.92 -1.50 3.89
N SER A 61 -8.67 -1.34 3.42
CA SER A 61 -8.40 -1.01 2.02
C SER A 61 -9.00 -2.04 1.07
N LEU A 62 -8.67 -3.32 1.29
CA LEU A 62 -9.17 -4.43 0.48
C LEU A 62 -10.66 -4.67 0.68
N LEU A 63 -11.17 -4.52 1.90
CA LEU A 63 -12.59 -4.66 2.19
C LEU A 63 -13.41 -3.65 1.37
N PHE A 64 -13.09 -2.36 1.48
CA PHE A 64 -13.86 -1.32 0.81
C PHE A 64 -13.56 -1.21 -0.69
N SER A 65 -12.40 -1.65 -1.19
CA SER A 65 -12.12 -1.66 -2.63
C SER A 65 -12.90 -2.75 -3.38
N ASN A 66 -13.15 -3.88 -2.73
CA ASN A 66 -13.83 -5.03 -3.34
C ASN A 66 -15.34 -5.08 -3.03
N LEU A 67 -15.83 -4.25 -2.10
CA LEU A 67 -17.25 -4.20 -1.74
C LEU A 67 -18.02 -3.29 -2.71
N SER A 68 -18.88 -3.88 -3.52
CA SER A 68 -19.74 -3.16 -4.45
C SER A 68 -21.00 -2.65 -3.75
N VAL A 69 -21.11 -1.33 -3.61
CA VAL A 69 -22.23 -0.65 -2.97
C VAL A 69 -23.09 0.05 -4.02
N THR A 70 -24.39 -0.25 -4.04
CA THR A 70 -25.35 0.36 -4.96
C THR A 70 -25.95 1.66 -4.41
N HIS A 71 -26.26 1.70 -3.11
CA HIS A 71 -26.97 2.83 -2.52
C HIS A 71 -26.10 4.11 -2.46
N PRO A 72 -26.58 5.28 -2.95
CA PRO A 72 -25.77 6.50 -3.05
C PRO A 72 -25.13 6.95 -1.73
N ILE A 73 -25.89 6.88 -0.62
CA ILE A 73 -25.42 7.30 0.70
C ILE A 73 -24.27 6.41 1.19
N LEU A 74 -24.41 5.09 0.99
CA LEU A 74 -23.38 4.13 1.35
C LEU A 74 -22.16 4.27 0.44
N LYS A 75 -22.36 4.65 -0.83
CA LYS A 75 -21.27 4.96 -1.75
C LYS A 75 -20.47 6.18 -1.26
N ILE A 76 -21.13 7.25 -0.83
CA ILE A 76 -20.46 8.42 -0.24
C ILE A 76 -19.64 8.03 1.00
N LEU A 77 -20.22 7.22 1.91
CA LEU A 77 -19.52 6.75 3.11
C LEU A 77 -18.30 5.88 2.75
N THR A 78 -18.49 4.92 1.84
CA THR A 78 -17.43 4.00 1.41
C THR A 78 -16.29 4.75 0.72
N THR A 79 -16.62 5.69 -0.18
CA THR A 79 -15.63 6.54 -0.85
C THR A 79 -14.91 7.47 0.13
N SER A 80 -15.61 7.98 1.16
CA SER A 80 -14.97 8.79 2.22
C SER A 80 -13.95 7.97 3.01
N VAL A 81 -14.27 6.71 3.34
CA VAL A 81 -13.34 5.80 4.02
C VAL A 81 -12.18 5.39 3.11
N GLN A 82 -12.44 5.10 1.83
CA GLN A 82 -11.38 4.81 0.86
C GLN A 82 -10.39 6.00 0.74
N ASN A 83 -10.89 7.23 0.72
CA ASN A 83 -10.05 8.43 0.69
C ASN A 83 -9.27 8.65 2.00
N HIS A 84 -9.83 8.27 3.15
CA HIS A 84 -9.08 8.25 4.41
C HIS A 84 -7.92 7.25 4.34
N VAL A 85 -8.19 6.01 3.90
CA VAL A 85 -7.18 4.96 3.78
C VAL A 85 -6.13 5.30 2.72
N SER A 86 -6.48 5.95 1.61
CA SER A 86 -5.48 6.37 0.61
C SER A 86 -4.54 7.44 1.14
N ARG A 87 -5.00 8.31 2.05
CA ARG A 87 -4.21 9.41 2.61
C ARG A 87 -3.39 9.04 3.84
N PHE A 88 -3.91 8.16 4.70
CA PHE A 88 -3.29 7.82 5.98
C PHE A 88 -2.81 6.37 6.06
N SER A 89 -3.26 5.51 5.14
CA SER A 89 -2.99 4.05 5.09
C SER A 89 -3.50 3.23 6.27
N ASP A 90 -3.98 3.85 7.34
CA ASP A 90 -4.49 3.17 8.54
C ASP A 90 -5.87 3.70 8.97
N CYS A 91 -6.43 3.17 10.07
CA CYS A 91 -7.66 3.59 10.74
C CYS A 91 -8.94 3.61 9.87
N GLY A 92 -8.96 2.90 8.75
CA GLY A 92 -10.12 2.85 7.85
C GLY A 92 -11.36 2.20 8.49
N LEU A 93 -11.20 1.07 9.19
CA LEU A 93 -12.31 0.40 9.90
C LEU A 93 -12.84 1.28 11.03
N PHE A 94 -11.94 1.92 11.79
CA PHE A 94 -12.31 2.85 12.85
C PHE A 94 -13.16 4.01 12.31
N THR A 95 -12.67 4.66 11.24
CA THR A 95 -13.38 5.76 10.58
C THR A 95 -14.77 5.36 10.10
N ALA A 96 -14.91 4.17 9.52
CA ALA A 96 -16.19 3.64 9.08
C ALA A 96 -17.15 3.42 10.27
N ILE A 97 -16.69 2.76 11.33
CA ILE A 97 -17.50 2.49 12.53
C ILE A 97 -17.93 3.80 13.19
N LEU A 98 -17.03 4.77 13.33
CA LEU A 98 -17.33 6.09 13.87
C LEU A 98 -18.42 6.78 13.05
N CYS A 99 -18.31 6.80 11.72
CA CYS A 99 -19.34 7.37 10.85
C CYS A 99 -20.71 6.69 11.03
N PHE A 100 -20.76 5.36 11.05
CA PHE A 100 -22.03 4.63 11.24
C PHE A 100 -22.65 4.92 12.60
N ASN A 101 -21.84 4.91 13.67
CA ASN A 101 -22.31 5.25 15.00
C ASN A 101 -22.89 6.67 15.04
N LEU A 102 -22.17 7.67 14.52
CA LEU A 102 -22.64 9.06 14.52
C LEU A 102 -24.00 9.19 13.79
N VAL A 103 -24.15 8.58 12.62
CA VAL A 103 -25.41 8.62 11.86
C VAL A 103 -26.57 8.00 12.64
N GLU A 104 -26.37 6.79 13.17
CA GLU A 104 -27.41 6.08 13.92
C GLU A 104 -27.80 6.82 15.22
N HIS A 105 -26.82 7.42 15.89
CA HIS A 105 -27.05 8.20 17.09
C HIS A 105 -27.82 9.49 16.77
N PHE A 106 -27.46 10.24 15.73
CA PHE A 106 -28.20 11.44 15.34
C PHE A 106 -29.62 11.15 14.85
N GLN A 107 -29.84 10.01 14.20
CA GLN A 107 -31.18 9.55 13.83
C GLN A 107 -32.08 9.33 15.06
N ARG A 108 -31.53 8.79 16.17
CA ARG A 108 -32.29 8.58 17.42
C ARG A 108 -32.62 9.86 18.18
N LEU A 109 -31.80 10.90 18.04
CA LEU A 109 -31.96 12.14 18.80
C LEU A 109 -33.10 13.04 18.26
N ASN A 110 -33.65 12.75 17.08
CA ASN A 110 -34.76 13.51 16.46
C ASN A 110 -34.54 15.04 16.44
N LEU A 111 -33.28 15.48 16.28
CA LEU A 111 -32.90 16.89 16.20
C LEU A 111 -32.97 17.40 14.77
N SER A 112 -33.15 18.72 14.62
CA SER A 112 -33.03 19.35 13.30
C SER A 112 -31.61 19.21 12.75
N THR A 113 -31.48 18.96 11.45
CA THR A 113 -30.20 18.77 10.75
C THR A 113 -29.22 19.93 11.00
N ALA A 114 -29.73 21.17 11.04
CA ALA A 114 -28.92 22.35 11.34
C ALA A 114 -28.30 22.31 12.74
N THR A 115 -29.03 21.78 13.73
CA THR A 115 -28.53 21.62 15.11
C THR A 115 -27.49 20.52 15.18
N VAL A 116 -27.73 19.38 14.51
CA VAL A 116 -26.77 18.27 14.42
C VAL A 116 -25.44 18.74 13.82
N ILE A 117 -25.48 19.52 12.73
CA ILE A 117 -24.28 20.07 12.10
C ILE A 117 -23.54 21.00 13.05
N LYS A 118 -24.24 21.91 13.76
CA LYS A 118 -23.63 22.83 14.72
C LYS A 118 -22.95 22.08 15.87
N ILE A 119 -23.63 21.08 16.47
CA ILE A 119 -23.08 20.26 17.55
C ILE A 119 -21.86 19.46 17.06
N SER A 120 -21.96 18.84 15.89
CA SER A 120 -20.85 18.05 15.33
C SER A 120 -19.61 18.90 15.08
N LYS A 121 -19.78 20.13 14.56
CA LYS A 121 -18.66 21.07 14.35
C LYS A 121 -18.03 21.52 15.67
N HIS A 122 -18.85 21.81 16.68
CA HIS A 122 -18.37 22.19 18.02
C HIS A 122 -17.55 21.07 18.64
N LEU A 123 -18.09 19.85 18.66
CA LEU A 123 -17.40 18.68 19.21
C LEU A 123 -16.13 18.34 18.45
N LEU A 124 -16.12 18.45 17.12
CA LEU A 124 -14.91 18.26 16.34
C LEU A 124 -13.81 19.25 16.74
N SER A 125 -14.15 20.54 16.91
CA SER A 125 -13.20 21.55 17.39
C SER A 125 -12.67 21.17 18.76
N LEU A 126 -13.57 20.93 19.73
CA LEU A 126 -13.20 20.59 21.10
C LEU A 126 -12.26 19.38 21.18
N CYS A 127 -12.55 18.32 20.43
CA CYS A 127 -11.73 17.12 20.37
C CYS A 127 -10.36 17.40 19.75
N THR A 128 -10.33 18.15 18.63
CA THR A 128 -9.09 18.46 17.92
C THR A 128 -8.18 19.36 18.75
N ASP A 129 -8.76 20.38 19.40
CA ASP A 129 -8.04 21.29 20.29
C ASP A 129 -7.44 20.52 21.48
N TYR A 130 -8.21 19.60 22.07
CA TYR A 130 -7.72 18.79 23.18
C TYR A 130 -6.59 17.84 22.77
N LEU A 131 -6.75 17.11 21.66
CA LEU A 131 -5.72 16.18 21.15
C LEU A 131 -4.43 16.90 20.73
N ASN A 132 -4.54 18.16 20.28
CA ASN A 132 -3.38 18.97 19.93
C ASN A 132 -2.73 19.64 21.15
N SER A 133 -3.46 19.81 22.25
CA SER A 133 -2.95 20.41 23.48
C SER A 133 -1.94 19.51 24.21
N GLU A 134 -1.01 20.12 24.94
CA GLU A 134 -0.07 19.40 25.82
C GLU A 134 -0.77 18.73 27.01
N SER A 135 -2.01 19.12 27.30
CA SER A 135 -2.82 18.56 28.39
C SER A 135 -3.43 17.19 28.09
N CYS A 136 -3.29 16.63 26.86
CA CYS A 136 -3.78 15.27 26.61
C CYS A 136 -2.85 14.23 27.24
N GLY A 137 -3.30 13.59 28.31
CA GLY A 137 -2.62 12.42 28.89
C GLY A 137 -2.58 11.18 27.96
N CYS A 138 -3.28 11.24 26.82
CA CYS A 138 -3.32 10.20 25.80
C CYS A 138 -2.16 10.25 24.80
N ARG A 139 -1.41 11.35 24.79
CA ARG A 139 -0.44 11.70 23.75
C ARG A 139 0.97 11.33 24.20
N ILE A 140 1.70 10.68 23.31
CA ILE A 140 3.10 10.27 23.53
C ILE A 140 3.96 10.91 22.45
N SER A 141 5.01 11.62 22.85
CA SER A 141 6.04 12.09 21.93
C SER A 141 6.88 10.91 21.43
N VAL A 142 7.02 10.79 20.11
CA VAL A 142 7.83 9.72 19.51
C VAL A 142 9.25 10.23 19.30
N ASP A 143 10.18 9.69 20.08
CA ASP A 143 11.61 9.88 19.86
C ASP A 143 12.14 8.84 18.87
N PHE A 144 12.72 9.32 17.76
CA PHE A 144 13.31 8.48 16.72
C PHE A 144 14.62 7.82 17.14
N SER A 145 15.26 8.31 18.21
CA SER A 145 16.43 7.66 18.80
C SER A 145 16.04 6.38 19.54
N ASN A 146 14.80 6.31 20.01
CA ASN A 146 14.28 5.17 20.75
C ASN A 146 13.64 4.14 19.82
N MET A 147 14.47 3.19 19.37
CA MET A 147 14.03 2.08 18.52
C MET A 147 12.87 1.27 19.12
N LYS A 148 12.74 1.20 20.45
CA LYS A 148 11.65 0.44 21.09
C LYS A 148 10.29 1.06 20.79
N THR A 149 10.18 2.39 20.83
CA THR A 149 8.93 3.09 20.52
C THR A 149 8.52 2.86 19.07
N LEU A 150 9.46 2.94 18.13
CA LEU A 150 9.20 2.68 16.71
C LEU A 150 8.81 1.22 16.46
N LEU A 151 9.49 0.25 17.11
CA LEU A 151 9.11 -1.15 17.05
C LEU A 151 7.71 -1.40 17.60
N CYS A 152 7.33 -0.78 18.72
CA CYS A 152 5.99 -0.91 19.28
C CYS A 152 4.91 -0.37 18.32
N LEU A 153 5.17 0.73 17.62
CA LEU A 153 4.26 1.26 16.60
C LEU A 153 4.06 0.24 15.47
N VAL A 154 5.14 -0.29 14.92
CA VAL A 154 5.08 -1.31 13.85
C VAL A 154 4.37 -2.58 14.33
N GLN A 155 4.71 -3.07 15.51
CA GLN A 155 4.08 -4.25 16.12
C GLN A 155 2.58 -4.04 16.33
N SER A 156 2.14 -2.85 16.75
CA SER A 156 0.71 -2.55 16.94
C SER A 156 -0.09 -2.71 15.64
N ILE A 157 0.51 -2.32 14.51
CA ILE A 157 -0.11 -2.47 13.18
C ILE A 157 -0.15 -3.94 12.79
N LEU A 158 0.99 -4.67 12.87
CA LEU A 158 1.06 -6.06 12.44
C LEU A 158 0.16 -6.99 13.29
N THR A 159 0.16 -6.80 14.61
CA THR A 159 -0.64 -7.62 15.53
C THR A 159 -2.14 -7.40 15.37
N SER A 160 -2.56 -6.23 14.85
CA SER A 160 -3.96 -5.95 14.53
C SER A 160 -4.48 -6.66 13.27
N LYS A 161 -3.63 -7.39 12.55
CA LYS A 161 -3.93 -8.02 11.26
C LYS A 161 -3.89 -9.55 11.34
N PRO A 162 -4.96 -10.19 11.86
CA PRO A 162 -4.98 -11.64 12.04
C PRO A 162 -4.84 -12.41 10.72
N ALA A 163 -5.22 -11.82 9.59
CA ALA A 163 -5.08 -12.43 8.26
C ALA A 163 -3.62 -12.69 7.84
N CYS A 164 -2.64 -12.03 8.49
CA CYS A 164 -1.22 -12.26 8.22
C CYS A 164 -0.73 -13.62 8.74
N LEU A 165 -1.47 -14.24 9.68
CA LEU A 165 -1.15 -15.55 10.28
C LEU A 165 0.27 -15.63 10.87
N LEU A 166 0.73 -14.55 11.49
CA LEU A 166 2.08 -14.48 12.09
C LEU A 166 2.07 -14.97 13.54
N ASN A 167 3.09 -15.75 13.89
CA ASN A 167 3.44 -16.03 15.28
C ASN A 167 4.26 -14.89 15.89
N LYS A 168 4.34 -14.80 17.21
CA LYS A 168 5.07 -13.72 17.92
C LYS A 168 6.51 -13.52 17.42
N LYS A 169 7.26 -14.61 17.23
CA LYS A 169 8.64 -14.55 16.71
C LYS A 169 8.72 -13.97 15.30
N GLU A 170 7.74 -14.30 14.45
CA GLU A 170 7.67 -13.81 13.07
C GLU A 170 7.24 -12.34 13.04
N THR A 171 6.31 -11.93 13.91
CA THR A 171 5.94 -10.53 14.10
C THR A 171 7.15 -9.70 14.52
N ASP A 172 7.95 -10.18 15.47
CA ASP A 172 9.17 -9.49 15.91
C ASP A 172 10.19 -9.38 14.78
N HIS A 173 10.44 -10.48 14.05
CA HIS A 173 11.33 -10.48 12.88
C HIS A 173 10.88 -9.46 11.82
N ILE A 174 9.63 -9.54 11.37
CA ILE A 174 9.10 -8.61 10.35
C ILE A 174 9.10 -7.16 10.86
N SER A 175 8.81 -6.92 12.14
CA SER A 175 8.87 -5.57 12.71
C SER A 175 10.27 -4.97 12.63
N THR A 176 11.29 -5.76 12.95
CA THR A 176 12.69 -5.31 12.84
C THR A 176 13.09 -5.04 11.38
N LEU A 177 12.62 -5.86 10.44
CA LEU A 177 12.88 -5.65 9.01
C LEU A 177 12.19 -4.39 8.49
N ILE A 178 10.92 -4.15 8.83
CA ILE A 178 10.21 -2.93 8.45
C ILE A 178 10.95 -1.70 8.97
N LEU A 179 11.38 -1.73 10.24
CA LEU A 179 12.14 -0.62 10.82
C LEU A 179 13.48 -0.43 10.11
N LYS A 180 14.21 -1.52 9.82
CA LYS A 180 15.46 -1.45 9.06
C LYS A 180 15.25 -0.86 7.66
N ALA A 181 14.21 -1.29 6.95
CA ALA A 181 13.84 -0.75 5.65
C ALA A 181 13.52 0.75 5.74
N PHE A 182 12.72 1.14 6.72
CA PHE A 182 12.40 2.55 6.97
C PHE A 182 13.65 3.39 7.24
N LEU A 183 14.56 2.94 8.11
CA LEU A 183 15.79 3.67 8.41
C LEU A 183 16.68 3.85 7.18
N LEU A 184 16.76 2.85 6.29
CA LEU A 184 17.49 2.96 5.02
C LEU A 184 16.85 3.96 4.04
N THR A 185 15.57 4.30 4.20
CA THR A 185 14.91 5.34 3.38
C THR A 185 15.16 6.77 3.87
N ILE A 186 15.71 6.94 5.08
CA ILE A 186 16.00 8.26 5.64
C ILE A 186 17.38 8.71 5.14
N PRO A 187 17.47 9.84 4.41
CA PRO A 187 18.77 10.36 3.97
C PRO A 187 19.60 10.85 5.16
N GLU A 188 20.89 10.54 5.19
CA GLU A 188 21.83 10.97 6.25
C GLU A 188 21.96 12.51 6.34
N LYS A 189 21.71 13.23 5.24
CA LYS A 189 21.82 14.70 5.14
C LYS A 189 20.45 15.38 5.11
N ALA A 190 19.55 14.95 5.99
CA ALA A 190 18.23 15.56 6.11
C ALA A 190 18.32 17.00 6.65
N LYS A 191 18.30 18.00 5.77
CA LYS A 191 17.82 19.35 6.12
C LYS A 191 16.30 19.33 6.17
N ASP A 192 15.69 20.16 7.02
CA ASP A 192 14.28 20.25 7.49
C ASP A 192 13.09 19.80 6.59
N HIS A 193 13.31 19.47 5.31
CA HIS A 193 12.34 18.89 4.38
C HIS A 193 12.93 17.74 3.55
N ALA A 194 13.51 16.74 4.22
CA ALA A 194 14.04 15.56 3.53
C ALA A 194 12.93 14.76 2.82
N VAL A 195 13.06 14.64 1.49
CA VAL A 195 12.29 13.66 0.72
C VAL A 195 12.78 12.29 1.14
N LEU A 196 11.88 11.49 1.73
CA LEU A 196 12.19 10.12 2.10
C LEU A 196 12.31 9.29 0.83
N GLY A 197 13.30 8.39 0.80
CA GLY A 197 13.43 7.43 -0.29
C GLY A 197 12.35 6.36 -0.26
N LYS A 198 12.58 5.30 -1.03
CA LYS A 198 11.55 4.29 -1.31
C LYS A 198 11.97 2.90 -0.89
N SER A 199 11.06 2.23 -0.21
CA SER A 199 11.15 0.80 0.08
C SER A 199 10.28 0.00 -0.89
N ILE A 200 10.89 -0.89 -1.65
CA ILE A 200 10.22 -1.76 -2.62
C ILE A 200 9.96 -3.11 -1.96
N ILE A 201 8.74 -3.62 -2.02
CA ILE A 201 8.42 -4.95 -1.50
C ILE A 201 8.50 -5.96 -2.65
N VAL A 202 9.43 -6.91 -2.53
CA VAL A 202 9.66 -7.96 -3.52
C VAL A 202 9.00 -9.25 -3.04
N PRO A 203 8.14 -9.88 -3.87
CA PRO A 203 7.42 -11.10 -3.51
C PRO A 203 8.30 -12.34 -3.52
N LEU A 204 8.41 -13.02 -2.37
CA LEU A 204 8.90 -14.39 -2.24
C LEU A 204 7.79 -15.27 -1.68
N LYS A 205 6.90 -15.73 -2.58
CA LYS A 205 5.82 -16.64 -2.21
C LYS A 205 6.38 -18.04 -1.90
N ASP A 206 5.66 -18.79 -1.07
CA ASP A 206 5.96 -20.18 -0.69
C ASP A 206 7.18 -20.39 0.24
N GLU A 207 7.81 -19.31 0.70
CA GLU A 207 8.94 -19.33 1.62
C GLU A 207 8.54 -19.06 3.08
N ARG A 208 9.40 -19.44 4.03
CA ARG A 208 9.17 -19.16 5.45
C ARG A 208 9.28 -17.66 5.72
N VAL A 209 8.41 -17.11 6.58
CA VAL A 209 8.44 -15.68 6.96
C VAL A 209 9.81 -15.27 7.52
N MET A 210 10.47 -16.16 8.25
CA MET A 210 11.83 -15.96 8.80
C MET A 210 12.92 -15.76 7.74
N ASN A 211 12.70 -16.21 6.49
CA ASN A 211 13.64 -16.02 5.38
C ASN A 211 13.53 -14.61 4.77
N SER A 212 12.57 -13.79 5.21
CA SER A 212 12.45 -12.39 4.78
C SER A 212 13.69 -11.60 5.15
N ALA A 213 14.08 -10.66 4.29
CA ALA A 213 15.29 -9.87 4.46
C ALA A 213 15.13 -8.47 3.86
N VAL A 214 15.99 -7.54 4.31
CA VAL A 214 16.10 -6.20 3.74
C VAL A 214 17.48 -6.03 3.15
N LEU A 215 17.50 -5.64 1.88
CA LEU A 215 18.71 -5.38 1.10
C LEU A 215 18.73 -3.92 0.66
N PRO A 216 19.87 -3.22 0.76
CA PRO A 216 20.02 -1.90 0.17
C PRO A 216 19.95 -2.01 -1.36
N GLY A 217 19.35 -1.03 -2.03
CA GLY A 217 19.17 -1.06 -3.48
C GLY A 217 17.93 -1.80 -3.96
N ILE A 218 17.93 -2.16 -5.24
CA ILE A 218 16.78 -2.72 -5.95
C ILE A 218 17.02 -4.17 -6.33
N VAL A 219 16.07 -5.04 -5.99
CA VAL A 219 16.08 -6.46 -6.35
C VAL A 219 15.00 -6.72 -7.40
N ILE A 220 15.40 -7.28 -8.55
CA ILE A 220 14.54 -7.52 -9.71
C ILE A 220 14.49 -9.03 -10.00
N GLU A 221 13.28 -9.59 -10.12
CA GLU A 221 13.07 -10.99 -10.48
C GLU A 221 13.44 -11.24 -11.95
N MET A 222 14.18 -12.32 -12.22
CA MET A 222 14.50 -12.77 -13.56
C MET A 222 13.56 -13.91 -13.99
N PRO A 223 12.73 -13.72 -15.03
CA PRO A 223 11.82 -14.77 -15.50
C PRO A 223 12.53 -15.89 -16.28
N GLU A 224 13.69 -15.59 -16.89
CA GLU A 224 14.48 -16.55 -17.64
C GLU A 224 15.88 -16.65 -17.05
N VAL A 225 16.36 -17.89 -16.92
CA VAL A 225 17.78 -18.17 -16.79
C VAL A 225 18.40 -17.83 -18.14
N GLN A 226 18.61 -16.54 -18.42
CA GLN A 226 19.71 -16.18 -19.31
C GLN A 226 20.89 -16.97 -18.75
N LEU A 227 21.57 -17.74 -19.60
CA LEU A 227 22.77 -18.47 -19.25
C LEU A 227 23.83 -17.45 -18.84
N ILE A 228 23.70 -16.92 -17.62
CA ILE A 228 24.76 -16.26 -16.90
C ILE A 228 25.68 -17.41 -16.53
N ARG A 229 26.43 -17.91 -17.52
CA ARG A 229 27.78 -18.39 -17.24
C ARG A 229 28.35 -17.29 -16.39
N LYS A 230 28.55 -17.57 -15.09
CA LYS A 230 29.07 -16.66 -14.07
C LYS A 230 29.97 -15.65 -14.76
N PHE A 231 29.45 -14.47 -15.10
CA PHE A 231 30.30 -13.43 -15.64
C PHE A 231 30.96 -12.89 -14.40
N PRO A 232 32.25 -13.18 -14.15
CA PRO A 232 32.93 -12.33 -13.22
C PRO A 232 33.00 -11.01 -13.98
N ILE A 233 32.20 -10.03 -13.61
CA ILE A 233 32.55 -8.66 -13.94
C ILE A 233 33.85 -8.43 -13.16
N LYS A 234 34.98 -8.87 -13.72
CA LYS A 234 36.32 -8.46 -13.35
C LYS A 234 36.49 -7.04 -13.88
N LYS A 235 35.61 -6.13 -13.47
CA LYS A 235 35.98 -4.73 -13.40
C LYS A 235 36.55 -4.53 -12.00
N LEU A 236 37.59 -3.72 -11.93
CA LEU A 236 38.19 -3.32 -10.67
C LEU A 236 37.05 -2.81 -9.75
N PRO A 237 37.07 -3.07 -8.43
CA PRO A 237 36.03 -2.65 -7.48
C PRO A 237 35.79 -1.13 -7.36
N SER A 238 36.31 -0.34 -8.30
CA SER A 238 36.37 1.11 -8.32
C SER A 238 35.66 1.76 -9.52
N ASP A 239 35.13 1.01 -10.50
CA ASP A 239 34.37 1.57 -11.63
C ASP A 239 32.87 1.29 -11.46
N ALA A 240 32.08 2.35 -11.35
CA ALA A 240 30.62 2.25 -11.32
C ALA A 240 30.09 1.75 -12.68
N LEU A 241 29.14 0.83 -12.65
CA LEU A 241 28.49 0.28 -13.83
C LEU A 241 27.56 1.32 -14.46
N LYS A 242 27.74 1.58 -15.75
CA LYS A 242 26.91 2.55 -16.48
C LYS A 242 25.58 1.91 -16.89
N VAL A 243 24.47 2.57 -16.55
CA VAL A 243 23.10 2.05 -16.72
C VAL A 243 22.28 2.92 -17.66
N ALA A 244 21.58 2.29 -18.61
CA ALA A 244 20.57 2.92 -19.45
C ALA A 244 19.17 2.42 -19.06
N LEU A 245 18.23 3.34 -18.80
CA LEU A 245 16.85 3.03 -18.45
C LEU A 245 15.90 3.39 -19.60
N PHE A 246 15.13 2.43 -20.10
CA PHE A 246 14.16 2.62 -21.18
C PHE A 246 12.73 2.45 -20.68
N CYS A 247 11.83 3.37 -21.04
CA CYS A 247 10.39 3.29 -20.76
C CYS A 247 9.55 2.88 -21.99
N MET A 248 10.19 2.69 -23.13
CA MET A 248 9.52 2.31 -24.39
C MET A 248 9.64 0.81 -24.70
N SER A 249 8.81 0.31 -25.62
CA SER A 249 8.92 -1.08 -26.08
C SER A 249 10.04 -1.18 -27.10
N MET A 250 10.93 -2.16 -26.92
CA MET A 250 11.96 -2.50 -27.90
C MET A 250 11.66 -3.86 -28.53
N SER A 251 10.37 -4.23 -28.64
CA SER A 251 9.91 -5.51 -29.19
C SER A 251 10.03 -5.61 -30.71
N GLY A 252 10.34 -4.52 -31.42
CA GLY A 252 10.35 -4.49 -32.88
C GLY A 252 8.96 -4.41 -33.50
N ASP A 253 7.91 -4.24 -32.68
CA ASP A 253 6.56 -4.02 -33.17
C ASP A 253 6.50 -2.67 -33.90
N ILE A 254 5.87 -2.68 -35.06
CA ILE A 254 5.54 -1.45 -35.79
C ILE A 254 4.61 -0.66 -34.87
N SER A 255 5.02 0.54 -34.44
CA SER A 255 4.14 1.45 -33.71
C SER A 255 2.84 1.54 -34.47
N GLU A 256 1.69 1.28 -33.83
CA GLU A 256 0.38 1.38 -34.50
C GLU A 256 0.37 2.71 -35.27
N PRO A 257 0.38 2.68 -36.63
CA PRO A 257 0.05 3.89 -37.34
C PRO A 257 -1.33 4.26 -36.83
N GLY A 258 -1.61 5.54 -36.57
CA GLY A 258 -2.94 5.96 -36.15
C GLY A 258 -4.00 5.64 -37.22
N GLU A 259 -4.98 6.51 -37.43
CA GLU A 259 -5.84 6.40 -38.61
C GLU A 259 -5.03 6.78 -39.87
N GLY A 260 -4.19 5.87 -40.36
CA GLY A 260 -3.34 6.07 -41.53
C GLY A 260 -2.96 4.76 -42.20
N THR A 261 -2.99 4.73 -43.52
CA THR A 261 -2.61 3.56 -44.32
C THR A 261 -1.10 3.60 -44.62
N LEU A 262 -0.36 2.57 -44.20
CA LEU A 262 1.04 2.39 -44.56
C LEU A 262 1.14 1.71 -45.93
N VAL A 263 1.70 2.42 -46.93
CA VAL A 263 1.97 1.85 -48.26
C VAL A 263 3.42 1.38 -48.28
N ILE A 264 3.61 0.06 -48.37
CA ILE A 264 4.93 -0.57 -48.41
C ILE A 264 5.29 -0.84 -49.87
N SER A 265 6.43 -0.32 -50.33
CA SER A 265 6.96 -0.61 -51.66
C SER A 265 7.40 -2.06 -51.78
N TYR A 266 7.18 -2.67 -52.95
CA TYR A 266 7.54 -4.07 -53.22
C TYR A 266 9.04 -4.30 -52.98
N GLY A 267 9.38 -5.28 -52.13
CA GLY A 267 10.76 -5.65 -51.81
C GLY A 267 11.34 -5.07 -50.52
N VAL A 268 10.63 -4.18 -49.81
CA VAL A 268 11.06 -3.67 -48.49
C VAL A 268 10.33 -4.42 -47.38
N SER A 269 11.06 -5.14 -46.53
CA SER A 269 10.49 -5.71 -45.30
C SER A 269 10.59 -4.69 -44.18
N LEU A 270 9.44 -4.23 -43.66
CA LEU A 270 9.42 -3.29 -42.53
C LEU A 270 10.09 -3.86 -41.28
N GLU A 271 9.97 -5.17 -41.07
CA GLU A 271 10.58 -5.88 -39.94
C GLU A 271 12.09 -5.76 -39.93
N SER A 272 12.75 -5.86 -41.10
CA SER A 272 14.20 -5.69 -41.19
C SER A 272 14.61 -4.25 -40.90
N ALA A 273 13.89 -3.27 -41.43
CA ALA A 273 14.17 -1.86 -41.18
C ALA A 273 14.03 -1.48 -39.69
N VAL A 274 13.01 -2.00 -39.00
CA VAL A 274 12.85 -1.79 -37.54
C VAL A 274 13.96 -2.50 -36.76
N LEU A 275 14.32 -3.72 -37.16
CA LEU A 275 15.41 -4.45 -36.53
C LEU A 275 16.76 -3.73 -36.71
N ASP A 276 17.03 -3.19 -37.89
CA ASP A 276 18.23 -2.39 -38.17
C ASP A 276 18.28 -1.14 -37.30
N GLN A 277 17.15 -0.46 -37.09
CA GLN A 277 17.07 0.68 -36.16
C GLN A 277 17.39 0.26 -34.72
N LEU A 278 16.89 -0.90 -34.27
CA LEU A 278 17.19 -1.45 -32.94
C LEU A 278 18.67 -1.85 -32.81
N LEU A 279 19.27 -2.44 -33.83
CA LEU A 279 20.70 -2.78 -33.84
C LEU A 279 21.58 -1.51 -33.87
N ASN A 280 21.17 -0.46 -34.59
CA ASN A 280 21.82 0.84 -34.56
C ASN A 280 21.74 1.52 -33.19
N LEU A 281 20.63 1.35 -32.47
CA LEU A 281 20.54 1.73 -31.05
C LEU A 281 21.55 0.93 -30.21
N GLY A 282 21.60 -0.39 -30.39
CA GLY A 282 22.54 -1.26 -29.70
C GLY A 282 24.00 -0.84 -29.90
N ASN A 283 24.38 -0.56 -31.15
CA ASN A 283 25.70 -0.03 -31.53
C ASN A 283 26.06 1.25 -30.78
N ARG A 284 25.11 2.18 -30.65
CA ARG A 284 25.32 3.44 -29.90
C ARG A 284 25.53 3.19 -28.41
N LEU A 285 24.73 2.31 -27.80
CA LEU A 285 24.90 1.96 -26.38
C LEU A 285 26.25 1.29 -26.08
N ILE A 286 26.75 0.47 -27.02
CA ILE A 286 28.09 -0.13 -26.93
C ILE A 286 29.17 0.94 -27.04
N THR A 287 29.03 1.87 -27.99
CA THR A 287 29.96 3.00 -28.19
C THR A 287 29.99 3.91 -26.95
N ASP A 288 28.85 4.08 -26.29
CA ASP A 288 28.72 4.84 -25.06
C ASP A 288 29.19 4.06 -23.80
N HIS A 289 29.72 2.84 -23.96
CA HIS A 289 30.19 1.97 -22.88
C HIS A 289 29.13 1.72 -21.78
N VAL A 290 27.89 1.45 -22.19
CA VAL A 290 26.81 1.06 -21.26
C VAL A 290 26.99 -0.40 -20.85
N ASP A 291 26.96 -0.67 -19.54
CA ASP A 291 27.13 -2.02 -18.98
C ASP A 291 25.79 -2.73 -18.77
N ILE A 292 24.76 -1.98 -18.36
CA ILE A 292 23.44 -2.51 -18.01
C ILE A 292 22.36 -1.75 -18.78
N VAL A 293 21.51 -2.49 -19.49
CA VAL A 293 20.31 -1.97 -20.15
C VAL A 293 19.09 -2.50 -19.43
N VAL A 294 18.31 -1.59 -18.84
CA VAL A 294 17.06 -1.92 -18.16
C VAL A 294 15.89 -1.36 -18.95
N CYS A 295 14.91 -2.21 -19.25
CA CYS A 295 13.71 -1.81 -19.97
C CYS A 295 12.45 -2.09 -19.13
N GLN A 296 11.57 -1.10 -19.04
CA GLN A 296 10.24 -1.25 -18.45
C GLN A 296 9.43 -2.33 -19.17
N LYS A 297 9.56 -2.40 -20.50
CA LYS A 297 8.82 -3.29 -21.41
C LYS A 297 9.75 -4.38 -21.98
N VAL A 298 9.34 -5.03 -23.06
CA VAL A 298 10.06 -6.15 -23.68
C VAL A 298 11.20 -5.64 -24.56
N ILE A 299 12.29 -6.42 -24.62
CA ILE A 299 13.42 -6.23 -25.55
C ILE A 299 13.38 -7.35 -26.60
N HIS A 300 13.52 -7.00 -27.88
CA HIS A 300 13.54 -7.94 -28.99
C HIS A 300 14.66 -9.00 -28.82
N PRO A 301 14.40 -10.30 -29.06
CA PRO A 301 15.38 -11.37 -28.82
C PRO A 301 16.72 -11.18 -29.55
N ALA A 302 16.70 -10.72 -30.81
CA ALA A 302 17.93 -10.46 -31.55
C ALA A 302 18.78 -9.35 -30.92
N LEU A 303 18.14 -8.32 -30.36
CA LEU A 303 18.84 -7.24 -29.66
C LEU A 303 19.41 -7.73 -28.32
N LYS A 304 18.69 -8.61 -27.59
CA LYS A 304 19.23 -9.27 -26.38
C LYS A 304 20.47 -10.10 -26.70
N GLN A 305 20.42 -10.90 -27.77
CA GLN A 305 21.57 -11.70 -28.20
C GLN A 305 22.75 -10.81 -28.61
N TYR A 306 22.47 -9.71 -29.30
CA TYR A 306 23.47 -8.72 -29.68
C TYR A 306 24.15 -8.11 -28.44
N PHE A 307 23.38 -7.66 -27.45
CA PHE A 307 23.93 -7.17 -26.18
C PHE A 307 24.74 -8.23 -25.43
N HIS A 308 24.28 -9.48 -25.43
CA HIS A 308 25.00 -10.59 -24.79
C HIS A 308 26.37 -10.86 -25.43
N GLN A 309 26.48 -10.79 -26.76
CA GLN A 309 27.75 -10.92 -27.49
C GLN A 309 28.75 -9.82 -27.12
N HIS A 310 28.26 -8.63 -26.77
CA HIS A 310 29.05 -7.47 -26.38
C HIS A 310 29.18 -7.29 -24.86
N HIS A 311 28.84 -8.32 -24.06
CA HIS A 311 28.94 -8.31 -22.60
C HIS A 311 28.09 -7.25 -21.88
N ILE A 312 26.97 -6.82 -22.48
CA ILE A 312 25.99 -5.91 -21.88
C ILE A 312 24.86 -6.73 -21.23
N ILE A 313 24.54 -6.41 -19.97
CA ILE A 313 23.50 -7.12 -19.22
C ILE A 313 22.14 -6.47 -19.50
N THR A 314 21.18 -7.29 -19.96
CA THR A 314 19.83 -6.81 -20.29
C THR A 314 18.81 -7.30 -19.27
N ILE A 315 18.04 -6.37 -18.72
CA ILE A 315 16.92 -6.64 -17.81
C ILE A 315 15.66 -6.06 -18.45
N ASP A 316 14.73 -6.90 -18.89
CA ASP A 316 13.46 -6.47 -19.49
C ASP A 316 12.27 -6.78 -18.58
N ARG A 317 11.11 -6.17 -18.88
CA ARG A 317 9.84 -6.38 -18.16
C ARG A 317 9.88 -6.00 -16.67
N VAL A 318 10.66 -4.97 -16.33
CA VAL A 318 10.82 -4.49 -14.95
C VAL A 318 9.52 -3.89 -14.37
N GLY A 319 8.57 -3.50 -15.22
CA GLY A 319 7.29 -2.94 -14.80
C GLY A 319 7.38 -1.49 -14.33
N ILE A 320 6.26 -0.78 -14.40
CA ILE A 320 6.23 0.68 -14.20
C ILE A 320 6.57 1.09 -12.76
N SER A 321 6.22 0.26 -11.77
CA SER A 321 6.40 0.58 -10.34
C SER A 321 7.86 0.65 -9.91
N LEU A 322 8.77 0.01 -10.64
CA LEU A 322 10.20 -0.02 -10.32
C LEU A 322 11.00 1.07 -11.05
N MET A 323 10.44 1.67 -12.10
CA MET A 323 11.15 2.67 -12.92
C MET A 323 11.53 3.92 -12.13
N GLU A 324 10.59 4.46 -11.35
CA GLU A 324 10.84 5.67 -10.57
C GLU A 324 11.89 5.43 -9.45
N PRO A 325 11.83 4.35 -8.64
CA PRO A 325 12.93 3.99 -7.74
C PRO A 325 14.26 3.74 -8.44
N LEU A 326 14.26 3.14 -9.64
CA LEU A 326 15.48 2.93 -10.42
C LEU A 326 16.12 4.24 -10.86
N CYS A 327 15.33 5.20 -11.33
CA CYS A 327 15.81 6.55 -11.64
C CYS A 327 16.41 7.24 -10.42
N GLU A 328 15.72 7.18 -9.28
CA GLU A 328 16.20 7.77 -8.02
C GLU A 328 17.51 7.12 -7.54
N MET A 329 17.61 5.79 -7.64
CA MET A 329 18.79 5.04 -7.21
C MET A 329 20.00 5.23 -8.13
N THR A 330 19.77 5.27 -9.45
CA THR A 330 20.85 5.31 -10.45
C THR A 330 21.22 6.72 -10.91
N GLY A 331 20.35 7.70 -10.69
CA GLY A 331 20.45 9.04 -11.26
C GLY A 331 20.14 9.12 -12.77
N ALA A 332 19.77 8.00 -13.40
CA ALA A 332 19.45 7.96 -14.83
C ALA A 332 18.11 8.63 -15.14
N GLN A 333 18.02 9.22 -16.33
CA GLN A 333 16.74 9.68 -16.89
C GLN A 333 16.13 8.58 -17.78
N THR A 334 14.82 8.38 -17.71
CA THR A 334 14.13 7.41 -18.56
C THR A 334 14.18 7.82 -20.03
N ILE A 335 14.67 6.93 -20.88
CA ILE A 335 14.75 7.11 -22.33
C ILE A 335 13.46 6.60 -22.97
N GLY A 336 12.74 7.51 -23.64
CA GLY A 336 11.45 7.23 -24.30
C GLY A 336 11.49 7.21 -25.83
N SER A 337 12.66 7.45 -26.44
CA SER A 337 12.82 7.48 -27.91
C SER A 337 14.04 6.66 -28.35
N LEU A 338 13.93 6.02 -29.51
CA LEU A 338 15.04 5.31 -30.16
C LEU A 338 15.97 6.27 -30.90
N SER A 339 15.50 7.44 -31.34
CA SER A 339 16.28 8.28 -32.25
C SER A 339 17.37 9.07 -31.54
N PHE A 340 17.10 9.55 -30.32
CA PHE A 340 17.98 10.46 -29.60
C PHE A 340 18.20 9.97 -28.16
N ILE A 341 19.46 9.73 -27.81
CA ILE A 341 19.89 9.45 -26.44
C ILE A 341 20.87 10.55 -26.05
N SER A 342 20.56 11.28 -24.98
CA SER A 342 21.51 12.25 -24.42
C SER A 342 22.55 11.51 -23.57
N PRO A 343 23.84 11.89 -23.60
CA PRO A 343 24.84 11.32 -22.70
C PRO A 343 24.51 11.58 -21.21
N THR A 344 23.68 12.59 -20.92
CA THR A 344 23.20 12.89 -19.55
C THR A 344 22.09 11.96 -19.08
N SER A 345 21.54 11.11 -19.95
CA SER A 345 20.44 10.20 -19.59
C SER A 345 20.93 8.94 -18.87
N TYR A 346 22.22 8.62 -18.96
CA TYR A 346 22.81 7.46 -18.31
C TYR A 346 23.00 7.67 -16.81
N GLY A 347 22.78 6.61 -16.04
CA GLY A 347 23.04 6.57 -14.60
C GLY A 347 24.16 5.60 -14.25
N TYR A 348 24.43 5.46 -12.96
CA TYR A 348 25.51 4.63 -12.45
C TYR A 348 25.07 3.79 -11.25
N VAL A 349 25.58 2.56 -11.17
CA VAL A 349 25.33 1.62 -10.06
C VAL A 349 26.68 1.09 -9.58
N LYS A 350 26.83 0.82 -8.28
CA LYS A 350 28.09 0.34 -7.72
C LYS A 350 28.45 -1.04 -8.24
N ASP A 351 27.49 -1.95 -8.14
CA ASP A 351 27.68 -3.36 -8.48
C ASP A 351 26.34 -4.02 -8.81
N LEU A 352 26.41 -5.13 -9.55
CA LEU A 352 25.28 -5.97 -9.91
C LEU A 352 25.58 -7.41 -9.51
N CYS A 353 24.85 -7.92 -8.52
CA CYS A 353 24.97 -9.29 -8.06
C CYS A 353 23.80 -10.15 -8.56
N SER A 354 24.09 -11.35 -9.05
CA SER A 354 23.07 -12.38 -9.27
C SER A 354 22.91 -13.19 -7.99
N THR A 355 21.70 -13.22 -7.44
CA THR A 355 21.38 -13.91 -6.18
C THR A 355 20.16 -14.79 -6.35
N ASN A 356 20.11 -15.89 -5.61
CA ASN A 356 19.00 -16.82 -5.66
C ASN A 356 18.29 -16.77 -4.31
N PHE A 357 16.97 -16.56 -4.34
CA PHE A 357 16.13 -16.62 -3.16
C PHE A 357 15.08 -17.70 -3.39
N GLY A 358 15.15 -18.78 -2.61
CA GLY A 358 14.35 -19.98 -2.85
C GLY A 358 14.67 -20.62 -4.20
N SER A 359 13.64 -20.83 -5.03
CA SER A 359 13.76 -21.37 -6.39
C SER A 359 13.94 -20.32 -7.48
N LYS A 360 13.88 -19.03 -7.13
CA LYS A 360 13.87 -17.92 -8.09
C LYS A 360 15.21 -17.20 -8.16
N HIS A 361 15.53 -16.71 -9.34
CA HIS A 361 16.73 -15.94 -9.63
C HIS A 361 16.44 -14.44 -9.64
N TYR A 362 17.32 -13.66 -9.03
CA TYR A 362 17.18 -12.22 -8.88
C TYR A 362 18.47 -11.50 -9.25
N PHE A 363 18.32 -10.32 -9.85
CA PHE A 363 19.36 -9.33 -9.94
C PHE A 363 19.26 -8.36 -8.76
N HIS A 364 20.37 -8.18 -8.05
CA HIS A 364 20.51 -7.21 -6.97
C HIS A 364 21.41 -6.07 -7.45
N LEU A 365 20.80 -4.91 -7.69
CA LEU A 365 21.48 -3.67 -8.03
C LEU A 365 21.90 -2.97 -6.73
N ILE A 366 23.21 -2.89 -6.50
CA ILE A 366 23.79 -2.31 -5.29
C ILE A 366 24.11 -0.83 -5.57
N PRO A 367 23.48 0.12 -4.87
CA PRO A 367 23.77 1.54 -5.03
C PRO A 367 25.12 1.91 -4.40
N ASN A 368 25.64 3.09 -4.77
CA ASN A 368 26.73 3.72 -4.03
C ASN A 368 26.21 4.28 -2.71
N ASP A 369 25.46 5.38 -2.81
CA ASP A 369 24.70 6.00 -1.71
C ASP A 369 23.28 6.23 -2.22
N SER A 370 22.30 5.49 -1.69
CA SER A 370 20.89 5.75 -2.02
C SER A 370 19.97 5.47 -0.86
N THR A 371 18.83 6.16 -0.87
CA THR A 371 17.73 6.00 0.07
C THR A 371 16.72 4.94 -0.39
N VAL A 372 17.11 4.08 -1.35
CA VAL A 372 16.23 3.05 -1.91
C VAL A 372 16.63 1.69 -1.37
N CYS A 373 15.66 0.93 -0.87
CA CYS A 373 15.88 -0.42 -0.36
C CYS A 373 14.82 -1.41 -0.84
N SER A 374 15.17 -2.69 -0.87
CA SER A 374 14.25 -3.78 -1.19
C SER A 374 13.98 -4.62 0.05
N LEU A 375 12.70 -4.71 0.42
CA LEU A 375 12.19 -5.63 1.43
C LEU A 375 11.72 -6.91 0.73
N LEU A 376 12.54 -7.96 0.83
CA LEU A 376 12.19 -9.31 0.42
C LEU A 376 11.20 -9.88 1.44
N LEU A 377 9.95 -10.06 1.05
CA LEU A 377 8.88 -10.49 1.94
C LEU A 377 8.47 -11.92 1.62
N CYS A 378 8.66 -12.81 2.59
CA CYS A 378 8.36 -14.24 2.49
C CYS A 378 7.09 -14.60 3.26
N ASN A 379 6.24 -15.44 2.67
CA ASN A 379 5.16 -16.12 3.40
C ASN A 379 4.72 -17.37 2.61
N ARG A 380 4.40 -18.45 3.34
CA ARG A 380 4.00 -19.75 2.76
C ARG A 380 2.61 -19.71 2.14
N ASN A 381 1.73 -18.85 2.64
CA ASN A 381 0.37 -18.73 2.16
C ASN A 381 0.23 -17.43 1.36
N GLU A 382 -0.18 -17.53 0.10
CA GLU A 382 -0.37 -16.36 -0.78
C GLU A 382 -1.39 -15.36 -0.23
N THR A 383 -2.48 -15.82 0.39
CA THR A 383 -3.48 -14.93 0.98
C THR A 383 -2.92 -14.14 2.16
N ALA A 384 -2.19 -14.82 3.04
CA ALA A 384 -1.50 -14.19 4.16
C ALA A 384 -0.36 -13.29 3.70
N TRP A 385 0.33 -13.64 2.60
CA TRP A 385 1.36 -12.82 1.97
C TRP A 385 0.79 -11.48 1.48
N ASN A 386 -0.35 -11.51 0.78
CA ASN A 386 -1.01 -10.29 0.28
C ASN A 386 -1.39 -9.35 1.41
N GLU A 387 -1.88 -9.90 2.53
CA GLU A 387 -2.20 -9.11 3.72
C GLU A 387 -0.96 -8.59 4.44
N LEU A 388 0.08 -9.42 4.54
CA LEU A 388 1.35 -9.01 5.13
C LEU A 388 2.00 -7.87 4.32
N LYS A 389 1.97 -7.95 2.99
CA LYS A 389 2.43 -6.86 2.10
C LYS A 389 1.75 -5.55 2.45
N LEU A 390 0.42 -5.57 2.54
CA LEU A 390 -0.36 -4.37 2.87
C LEU A 390 -0.07 -3.86 4.28
N ALA A 391 0.09 -4.77 5.26
CA ALA A 391 0.43 -4.41 6.63
C ALA A 391 1.83 -3.77 6.71
N CYS A 392 2.81 -4.29 5.97
CA CYS A 392 4.13 -3.69 5.83
C CYS A 392 4.06 -2.29 5.20
N GLN A 393 3.30 -2.12 4.12
CA GLN A 393 3.09 -0.81 3.48
C GLN A 393 2.44 0.20 4.46
N THR A 394 1.45 -0.26 5.23
CA THR A 394 0.79 0.55 6.26
C THR A 394 1.79 0.99 7.33
N ALA A 395 2.60 0.05 7.84
CA ALA A 395 3.60 0.34 8.86
C ALA A 395 4.68 1.32 8.36
N LEU A 396 5.19 1.13 7.14
CA LEU A 396 6.14 2.06 6.52
C LEU A 396 5.53 3.46 6.38
N HIS A 397 4.30 3.57 5.88
CA HIS A 397 3.63 4.85 5.73
C HIS A 397 3.37 5.54 7.07
N VAL A 398 2.95 4.80 8.11
CA VAL A 398 2.75 5.36 9.46
C VAL A 398 4.07 5.88 10.04
N LEU A 399 5.18 5.17 9.87
CA LEU A 399 6.50 5.66 10.27
C LEU A 399 6.88 6.96 9.52
N GLN A 400 6.61 7.04 8.22
CA GLN A 400 6.82 8.27 7.43
C GLN A 400 5.94 9.44 7.91
N LEU A 401 4.67 9.20 8.26
CA LEU A 401 3.80 10.21 8.84
C LEU A 401 4.30 10.68 10.21
N THR A 402 4.88 9.77 10.99
CA THR A 402 5.45 10.07 12.30
C THR A 402 6.64 11.02 12.17
N ILE A 403 7.41 10.99 11.07
CA ILE A 403 8.49 11.97 10.84
C ILE A 403 7.92 13.38 10.72
N ARG A 404 6.79 13.53 10.03
CA ARG A 404 6.13 14.85 9.87
C ARG A 404 5.50 15.35 11.16
N LYS A 405 4.96 14.43 11.98
CA LYS A 405 4.35 14.73 13.28
C LYS A 405 4.80 13.66 14.29
N PRO A 406 5.81 13.95 15.14
CA PRO A 406 6.43 12.96 16.03
C PRO A 406 5.57 12.67 17.26
N LEU A 407 4.34 12.26 17.03
CA LEU A 407 3.30 12.09 18.05
C LEU A 407 2.53 10.81 17.79
N ALA A 408 2.34 10.03 18.85
CA ALA A 408 1.49 8.86 18.86
C ALA A 408 0.39 9.03 19.92
N LEU A 409 -0.70 8.29 19.74
CA LEU A 409 -1.81 8.23 20.69
C LEU A 409 -1.90 6.82 21.26
N LEU A 410 -2.36 6.71 22.51
CA LEU A 410 -2.61 5.42 23.14
C LEU A 410 -3.70 4.63 22.39
N GLY A 411 -3.34 3.45 21.90
CA GLY A 411 -4.26 2.57 21.16
C GLY A 411 -5.22 1.78 22.05
N GLY A 412 -5.89 0.80 21.44
CA GLY A 412 -6.74 -0.17 22.16
C GLY A 412 -8.01 0.42 22.79
N GLY A 413 -8.55 1.52 22.26
CA GLY A 413 -9.73 2.18 22.82
C GLY A 413 -9.41 3.19 23.93
N CYS A 414 -8.14 3.34 24.31
CA CYS A 414 -7.74 4.26 25.40
C CYS A 414 -7.99 5.71 25.01
N THR A 415 -7.58 6.12 23.81
CA THR A 415 -7.78 7.50 23.32
C THR A 415 -9.27 7.85 23.22
N GLU A 416 -10.09 6.93 22.71
CA GLU A 416 -11.52 7.09 22.55
C GLU A 416 -12.22 7.23 23.91
N THR A 417 -11.87 6.37 24.87
CA THR A 417 -12.42 6.39 26.24
C THR A 417 -11.98 7.64 27.00
N HIS A 418 -10.73 8.06 26.83
CA HIS A 418 -10.19 9.26 27.44
C HIS A 418 -10.85 10.53 26.88
N LEU A 419 -11.02 10.61 25.56
CA LEU A 419 -11.71 11.72 24.91
C LEU A 419 -13.18 11.80 25.33
N ALA A 420 -13.84 10.65 25.43
CA ALA A 420 -15.20 10.53 25.97
C ALA A 420 -15.29 11.10 27.39
N SER A 421 -14.36 10.73 28.28
CA SER A 421 -14.28 11.26 29.64
C SER A 421 -14.04 12.78 29.67
N PHE A 422 -13.12 13.27 28.84
CA PHE A 422 -12.83 14.69 28.72
C PHE A 422 -14.06 15.50 28.34
N ILE A 423 -14.83 15.07 27.32
CA ILE A 423 -16.04 15.79 26.89
C ILE A 423 -17.09 15.78 28.01
N ARG A 424 -17.24 14.68 28.77
CA ARG A 424 -18.20 14.59 29.89
C ARG A 424 -17.89 15.55 31.03
N HIS A 425 -16.61 15.69 31.36
CA HIS A 425 -16.17 16.48 32.51
C HIS A 425 -15.84 17.93 32.16
N LYS A 426 -15.80 18.30 30.87
CA LYS A 426 -15.54 19.68 30.47
C LYS A 426 -16.67 20.59 30.96
N PRO A 427 -16.37 21.56 31.85
CA PRO A 427 -17.39 22.42 32.43
C PRO A 427 -17.75 23.53 31.43
N GLU A 428 -18.60 23.24 30.45
CA GLU A 428 -19.19 24.31 29.62
C GLU A 428 -20.51 24.79 30.22
N LYS A 429 -20.65 26.12 30.33
CA LYS A 429 -21.92 26.84 30.56
C LYS A 429 -22.84 26.65 29.35
N MET A 430 -23.33 25.45 29.10
CA MET A 430 -24.24 25.16 27.99
C MET A 430 -25.63 24.79 28.50
N CYS A 431 -26.64 25.39 27.87
CA CYS A 431 -28.07 25.22 28.11
C CYS A 431 -28.47 23.74 27.93
N GLY A 432 -29.37 23.23 28.79
CA GLY A 432 -29.59 21.79 29.04
C GLY A 432 -29.88 20.90 27.82
N GLN A 433 -30.34 21.46 26.71
CA GLN A 433 -30.62 20.70 25.47
C GLN A 433 -29.36 20.29 24.70
N LYS A 434 -28.24 21.02 24.88
CA LYS A 434 -26.93 20.66 24.27
C LYS A 434 -26.24 19.53 25.04
N ARG A 435 -26.30 19.52 26.37
CA ARG A 435 -25.63 18.52 27.23
C ARG A 435 -26.11 17.09 26.94
N GLY A 436 -27.42 16.88 26.82
CA GLY A 436 -27.97 15.55 26.54
C GLY A 436 -27.59 14.97 25.17
N CYS A 437 -27.20 15.82 24.22
CA CYS A 437 -26.72 15.39 22.91
C CYS A 437 -25.24 14.98 22.97
N GLU A 438 -24.43 15.68 23.77
CA GLU A 438 -23.01 15.41 23.97
C GLU A 438 -22.80 14.12 24.75
N GLU A 439 -23.49 13.93 25.87
CA GLU A 439 -23.44 12.70 26.69
C GLU A 439 -23.76 11.44 25.87
N LYS A 440 -24.69 11.55 24.91
CA LYS A 440 -25.12 10.45 24.04
C LYS A 440 -24.21 10.25 22.84
N LEU A 441 -23.53 11.29 22.34
CA LEU A 441 -22.45 11.14 21.36
C LEU A 441 -21.22 10.46 21.97
N ILE A 442 -20.94 10.77 23.23
CA ILE A 442 -19.88 10.13 24.00
C ILE A 442 -20.18 8.64 24.20
N GLN A 443 -21.44 8.26 24.37
CA GLN A 443 -21.85 6.86 24.43
C GLN A 443 -21.64 6.13 23.08
N ALA A 444 -21.73 6.85 21.96
CA ALA A 444 -21.38 6.35 20.62
C ALA A 444 -19.87 6.05 20.49
N GLN A 445 -19.01 6.88 21.10
CA GLN A 445 -17.56 6.67 21.17
C GLN A 445 -17.21 5.52 22.13
N LEU A 446 -17.83 5.44 23.30
CA LEU A 446 -17.62 4.35 24.26
C LEU A 446 -18.10 2.97 23.77
N SER A 447 -19.09 2.93 22.88
CA SER A 447 -19.50 1.67 22.22
C SER A 447 -18.37 1.06 21.37
N GLN A 448 -17.35 1.84 20.99
CA GLN A 448 -16.18 1.36 20.24
C GLN A 448 -15.19 0.60 21.13
N SER A 449 -15.04 0.99 22.40
CA SER A 449 -14.31 0.24 23.42
C SER A 449 -14.98 -1.12 23.68
N SER A 450 -16.32 -1.13 23.71
CA SER A 450 -17.09 -2.38 23.87
C SER A 450 -16.95 -3.33 22.67
N ALA A 451 -16.70 -2.83 21.45
CA ALA A 451 -16.46 -3.67 20.28
C ALA A 451 -15.07 -4.35 20.33
N THR A 452 -14.08 -3.67 20.91
CA THR A 452 -12.75 -4.24 21.15
C THR A 452 -12.78 -5.26 22.30
N GLU A 453 -13.53 -4.98 23.38
CA GLU A 453 -13.79 -5.93 24.46
C GLU A 453 -14.60 -7.14 24.00
N ALA A 454 -15.68 -6.96 23.23
CA ALA A 454 -16.52 -8.04 22.71
C ALA A 454 -15.72 -9.00 21.82
N ALA A 455 -14.78 -8.47 21.05
CA ALA A 455 -13.86 -9.28 20.24
C ALA A 455 -12.82 -10.01 21.11
N ALA A 456 -12.46 -9.49 22.30
CA ALA A 456 -11.55 -10.14 23.24
C ALA A 456 -12.26 -11.24 24.07
N THR A 457 -13.49 -10.99 24.54
CA THR A 457 -14.28 -11.95 25.34
C THR A 457 -14.68 -13.19 24.55
N HIS A 458 -14.87 -13.08 23.24
CA HIS A 458 -15.22 -14.21 22.38
C HIS A 458 -14.09 -15.24 22.23
N LYS A 459 -12.83 -14.86 22.51
CA LYS A 459 -11.66 -15.75 22.54
C LYS A 459 -11.50 -16.48 23.89
N ALA A 460 -12.02 -15.89 24.97
CA ALA A 460 -12.04 -16.51 26.30
C ALA A 460 -13.13 -17.59 26.43
N SER A 461 -14.19 -17.54 25.60
CA SER A 461 -15.32 -18.46 25.63
C SER A 461 -15.26 -19.61 24.62
N GLN A 462 -14.20 -19.72 23.80
CA GLN A 462 -14.00 -20.88 22.92
C GLN A 462 -13.41 -22.06 23.70
N PRO A 463 -14.02 -23.26 23.65
CA PRO A 463 -13.44 -24.45 24.27
C PRO A 463 -12.09 -24.75 23.61
N ARG A 464 -11.05 -25.01 24.42
CA ARG A 464 -9.76 -25.50 23.89
C ARG A 464 -10.03 -26.76 23.07
N PRO A 465 -9.40 -26.93 21.89
CA PRO A 465 -9.48 -28.20 21.19
C PRO A 465 -8.90 -29.30 22.12
N PRO A 466 -9.50 -30.50 22.15
CA PRO A 466 -8.97 -31.58 22.96
C PRO A 466 -7.55 -31.88 22.52
N GLU A 467 -6.64 -31.97 23.49
CA GLU A 467 -5.28 -32.44 23.26
C GLU A 467 -5.36 -33.82 22.59
N ALA A 468 -4.88 -33.90 21.35
CA ALA A 468 -4.70 -35.17 20.67
C ALA A 468 -3.68 -35.98 21.48
N SER A 469 -4.19 -36.94 22.25
CA SER A 469 -3.41 -37.99 22.87
C SER A 469 -2.58 -38.68 21.78
N ARG A 470 -1.25 -38.63 21.95
CA ARG A 470 -0.32 -39.46 21.20
C ARG A 470 -0.69 -40.92 21.47
N LEU A 471 -1.26 -41.59 20.48
CA LEU A 471 -1.25 -43.05 20.43
C LEU A 471 0.16 -43.47 20.00
N GLN A 472 0.88 -44.08 20.94
CA GLN A 472 1.99 -44.98 20.64
C GLN A 472 1.38 -46.28 20.13
N GLU A 473 1.72 -46.66 18.91
CA GLU A 473 2.14 -48.01 18.48
C GLU A 473 2.76 -47.92 17.09
#